data_AF-A0AAU6XXT7-F1
#
_entry.id   AF-A0AAU6XXT7-F1
#
_cell.length_a   1.000
_cell.length_b   1.000
_cell.length_c   1.000
_cell.angle_alpha   90.00
_cell.angle_beta   90.00
_cell.angle_gamma   90.00
#
_symmetry.space_group_name_H-M   'P 1'
#
loop_
_entity.id
_entity.type
_entity.pdbx_description
1 polymer ?
#
loop_
_entity_poly.entity_id
_entity_poly.type
_entity_poly.pdbx_seq_one_letter_code
_entity_poly.pdbx_strand_id
1 'polypeptide(L)'
;MRRKIFVLGLLSLICLSTYAQRRGTTRKRTTKAATQSNVANTTFNAQPAVDTAKKAKPFERPMDGYYKKANILSARVTPYANLREADVVYSKRVWRELDLREKMNQYLGSPKARLIDVLMEAVDAGELTAYDPNPSKDDPNGDGFAVPLTPGKAKARLADSAVVDQFDAQGNKIGSKLQAGDFNPDSVIRFRIKEDWVFDRQRSIFEPRIIGIAPLMKIKAAGIDTDFQPVFWIYFPEARQVLASKEAVSRNNDATGLSFDDVFMKRLFASVIVKVSNQKDERIKDYAQGIDKLYESEKVKKSLMDWELGLWQH
;
A
#
# COMPACT_ATOMS: atom_id res chain seq x y z
N MET A 1 40.42 -63.58 4.81
CA MET A 1 41.84 -63.74 4.43
C MET A 1 42.26 -62.59 3.51
N ARG A 2 43.53 -62.13 3.57
CA ARG A 2 44.30 -61.32 2.58
C ARG A 2 43.58 -60.12 1.89
N ARG A 3 43.78 -58.86 2.31
CA ARG A 3 44.95 -57.91 2.13
C ARG A 3 45.29 -57.49 0.68
N LYS A 4 45.23 -56.16 0.38
CA LYS A 4 46.28 -55.22 -0.14
C LYS A 4 45.84 -53.76 0.23
N ILE A 5 46.57 -52.84 0.90
CA ILE A 5 47.90 -52.16 0.71
C ILE A 5 47.84 -51.13 -0.45
N PHE A 6 48.18 -49.81 -0.36
CA PHE A 6 48.91 -48.91 0.60
C PHE A 6 48.03 -47.73 1.12
N VAL A 7 48.37 -46.75 2.00
CA VAL A 7 49.52 -46.38 2.90
C VAL A 7 50.48 -45.20 2.51
N LEU A 8 50.37 -44.06 3.25
CA LEU A 8 51.33 -42.96 3.62
C LEU A 8 51.85 -41.86 2.65
N GLY A 9 51.92 -40.62 3.18
CA GLY A 9 52.60 -39.40 2.66
C GLY A 9 51.87 -38.10 3.09
N LEU A 10 52.20 -37.39 4.19
CA LEU A 10 53.21 -36.31 4.34
C LEU A 10 53.17 -35.23 3.22
N LEU A 11 53.28 -33.92 3.45
CA LEU A 11 53.69 -33.11 4.62
C LEU A 11 53.07 -31.68 4.52
N SER A 12 52.98 -30.97 5.64
CA SER A 12 52.58 -29.54 5.72
C SER A 12 53.55 -28.55 5.07
N LEU A 13 53.06 -27.43 4.52
CA LEU A 13 53.75 -26.14 4.63
C LEU A 13 52.80 -24.93 4.57
N ILE A 14 53.17 -23.87 5.29
CA ILE A 14 52.39 -22.64 5.52
C ILE A 14 52.89 -21.55 4.57
N CYS A 15 52.00 -20.71 4.03
CA CYS A 15 52.34 -19.33 3.67
C CYS A 15 51.10 -18.42 3.67
N LEU A 16 51.09 -17.41 4.56
CA LEU A 16 50.14 -16.29 4.50
C LEU A 16 50.67 -15.23 3.54
N SER A 17 49.78 -14.60 2.78
CA SER A 17 50.03 -13.26 2.23
C SER A 17 48.77 -12.40 2.28
N THR A 18 48.67 -11.59 3.33
CA THR A 18 47.65 -10.54 3.48
C THR A 18 47.84 -9.45 2.42
N TYR A 19 46.78 -9.08 1.70
CA TYR A 19 46.81 -7.90 0.83
C TYR A 19 45.99 -6.76 1.45
N ALA A 20 46.66 -5.75 2.00
CA ALA A 20 46.03 -4.61 2.67
C ALA A 20 46.10 -3.35 1.79
N GLN A 21 44.95 -2.89 1.31
CA GLN A 21 44.86 -1.76 0.38
C GLN A 21 44.76 -0.42 1.15
N ARG A 22 45.90 0.28 1.29
CA ARG A 22 45.96 1.59 1.96
C ARG A 22 45.47 2.73 1.06
N ARG A 23 44.63 3.61 1.62
CA ARG A 23 44.31 4.94 1.05
C ARG A 23 45.57 5.80 0.98
N GLY A 24 45.84 6.42 -0.17
CA GLY A 24 46.86 7.46 -0.32
C GLY A 24 46.28 8.85 -0.10
N THR A 25 46.77 9.56 0.93
CA THR A 25 46.50 10.99 1.14
C THR A 25 47.73 11.82 0.76
N THR A 26 47.65 12.66 -0.26
CA THR A 26 48.70 13.61 -0.63
C THR A 26 48.38 15.02 -0.12
N ARG A 27 49.34 15.66 0.56
CA ARG A 27 49.26 17.06 1.01
C ARG A 27 50.65 17.71 0.94
N LYS A 28 50.65 19.05 0.75
CA LYS A 28 51.80 19.95 0.51
C LYS A 28 52.29 19.90 -0.96
N ARG A 29 52.82 21.00 -1.51
CA ARG A 29 53.48 22.14 -0.84
C ARG A 29 53.24 23.46 -1.58
N THR A 30 53.24 24.56 -0.82
CA THR A 30 53.20 25.94 -1.31
C THR A 30 54.57 26.41 -1.78
N THR A 31 54.60 27.23 -2.84
CA THR A 31 55.74 28.07 -3.22
C THR A 31 55.25 29.49 -3.47
N LYS A 32 55.69 30.45 -2.64
CA LYS A 32 55.60 31.88 -2.94
C LYS A 32 56.75 32.24 -3.88
N ALA A 33 56.48 33.02 -4.90
CA ALA A 33 57.47 33.83 -5.60
C ALA A 33 56.96 35.28 -5.60
N ALA A 34 57.86 36.22 -5.35
CA ALA A 34 57.60 37.65 -5.45
C ALA A 34 58.61 38.24 -6.44
N THR A 35 58.24 39.37 -7.09
CA THR A 35 59.03 40.63 -7.15
C THR A 35 58.70 41.45 -8.40
N GLN A 36 58.39 42.74 -8.17
CA GLN A 36 58.49 43.94 -9.04
C GLN A 36 57.71 44.04 -10.38
N SER A 37 56.62 44.82 -10.29
CA SER A 37 56.42 46.11 -10.99
C SER A 37 57.07 46.37 -12.37
N ASN A 38 56.22 46.73 -13.34
CA ASN A 38 56.49 47.85 -14.23
C ASN A 38 55.18 48.61 -14.54
N VAL A 39 55.27 49.93 -14.71
CA VAL A 39 54.12 50.84 -14.86
C VAL A 39 54.00 51.27 -16.32
N ALA A 40 52.81 51.14 -16.91
CA ALA A 40 52.42 51.85 -18.12
C ALA A 40 50.90 52.09 -18.10
N ASN A 41 50.49 53.36 -18.08
CA ASN A 41 49.08 53.76 -18.16
C ASN A 41 48.60 53.72 -19.61
N THR A 42 47.50 53.01 -19.88
CA THR A 42 46.57 53.36 -20.97
C THR A 42 45.13 53.25 -20.48
N THR A 43 44.48 54.39 -20.37
CA THR A 43 43.11 54.52 -19.88
C THR A 43 42.13 54.06 -20.95
N PHE A 44 41.48 52.91 -20.76
CA PHE A 44 40.29 52.54 -21.52
C PHE A 44 39.08 52.50 -20.60
N ASN A 45 38.07 53.28 -20.98
CA ASN A 45 36.88 53.54 -20.21
C ASN A 45 35.94 52.33 -20.25
N ALA A 46 35.92 51.52 -19.19
CA ALA A 46 35.03 50.37 -19.04
C ALA A 46 33.97 50.66 -17.96
N GLN A 47 32.70 50.38 -18.29
CA GLN A 47 31.55 50.62 -17.43
C GLN A 47 31.71 49.89 -16.08
N PRO A 48 31.13 50.42 -14.97
CA PRO A 48 31.13 49.71 -13.71
C PRO A 48 30.37 48.38 -13.88
N ALA A 49 31.09 47.27 -13.75
CA ALA A 49 30.48 45.95 -13.69
C ALA A 49 29.54 45.92 -12.49
N VAL A 50 28.24 45.79 -12.75
CA VAL A 50 27.24 45.64 -11.71
C VAL A 50 27.51 44.30 -11.01
N ASP A 51 27.86 44.36 -9.73
CA ASP A 51 28.10 43.18 -8.90
C ASP A 51 26.78 42.48 -8.56
N THR A 52 26.21 41.78 -9.55
CA THR A 52 25.02 40.92 -9.42
C THR A 52 25.37 39.52 -8.86
N ALA A 53 26.40 39.41 -8.01
CA ALA A 53 26.73 38.18 -7.30
C ALA A 53 26.02 38.03 -5.92
N LYS A 54 24.83 38.64 -5.76
CA LYS A 54 23.92 38.25 -4.66
C LYS A 54 23.43 36.82 -4.91
N LYS A 55 24.14 35.84 -4.34
CA LYS A 55 23.67 34.46 -4.23
C LYS A 55 22.23 34.48 -3.75
N ALA A 56 21.31 34.02 -4.59
CA ALA A 56 19.91 33.88 -4.22
C ALA A 56 19.85 33.04 -2.93
N LYS A 57 19.20 33.56 -1.89
CA LYS A 57 18.91 32.75 -0.71
C LYS A 57 18.15 31.50 -1.17
N PRO A 58 18.43 30.30 -0.62
CA PRO A 58 17.60 29.14 -0.88
C PRO A 58 16.14 29.51 -0.66
N PHE A 59 15.28 29.18 -1.63
CA PHE A 59 13.86 29.49 -1.53
C PHE A 59 13.22 28.55 -0.51
N GLU A 60 13.33 28.93 0.76
CA GLU A 60 12.59 28.34 1.86
C GLU A 60 11.12 28.73 1.68
N ARG A 61 10.29 27.76 1.30
CA ARG A 61 8.83 27.94 1.24
C ARG A 61 8.36 28.39 2.63
N PRO A 62 7.63 29.52 2.75
CA PRO A 62 7.02 29.92 4.01
C PRO A 62 6.19 28.78 4.61
N MET A 63 6.12 28.71 5.94
CA MET A 63 5.24 27.74 6.59
C MET A 63 3.79 28.11 6.28
N ASP A 64 3.11 27.23 5.54
CA ASP A 64 1.67 27.33 5.33
C ASP A 64 0.95 26.78 6.57
N GLY A 65 0.08 27.60 7.17
CA GLY A 65 -0.58 27.31 8.45
C GLY A 65 0.18 27.74 9.71
N TYR A 66 -0.52 27.71 10.85
CA TYR A 66 -0.04 28.18 12.15
C TYR A 66 0.87 27.15 12.89
N TYR A 67 0.83 25.88 12.52
CA TYR A 67 1.63 24.82 13.12
C TYR A 67 1.91 23.67 12.13
N LYS A 68 3.03 22.96 12.32
CA LYS A 68 3.38 21.75 11.57
C LYS A 68 2.89 20.49 12.29
N LYS A 69 2.22 19.58 11.58
CA LYS A 69 1.86 18.25 12.07
C LYS A 69 3.04 17.28 11.91
N ALA A 70 3.83 17.08 12.96
CA ALA A 70 4.97 16.15 12.93
C ALA A 70 4.58 14.68 13.26
N ASN A 71 3.47 14.48 13.97
CA ASN A 71 3.12 13.20 14.61
C ASN A 71 2.88 12.07 13.60
N ILE A 72 2.20 12.35 12.48
CA ILE A 72 1.81 11.34 11.49
C ILE A 72 2.99 10.98 10.58
N LEU A 73 3.76 11.99 10.13
CA LEU A 73 4.93 11.82 9.26
C LEU A 73 6.05 10.96 9.89
N SER A 74 6.06 10.81 11.21
CA SER A 74 7.02 10.00 11.96
C SER A 74 6.36 8.83 12.70
N ALA A 75 5.07 8.58 12.46
CA ALA A 75 4.33 7.50 13.10
C ALA A 75 4.92 6.13 12.75
N ARG A 76 4.89 5.23 13.74
CA ARG A 76 5.27 3.82 13.57
C ARG A 76 4.07 2.94 13.86
N VAL A 77 3.90 1.90 13.05
CA VAL A 77 2.85 0.90 13.21
C VAL A 77 3.02 0.18 14.55
N THR A 78 1.95 0.15 15.36
CA THR A 78 1.88 -0.75 16.52
C THR A 78 1.71 -2.18 16.02
N PRO A 79 2.69 -3.09 16.24
CA PRO A 79 2.60 -4.47 15.75
C PRO A 79 1.45 -5.21 16.44
N TYR A 80 0.84 -6.16 15.73
CA TYR A 80 -0.10 -7.10 16.35
C TYR A 80 0.61 -7.97 17.39
N ALA A 81 -0.12 -8.39 18.43
CA ALA A 81 0.40 -9.39 19.36
C ALA A 81 0.70 -10.70 18.62
N ASN A 82 1.88 -11.27 18.87
CA ASN A 82 2.24 -12.60 18.37
C ASN A 82 1.23 -13.61 18.92
N LEU A 83 0.64 -14.39 18.01
CA LEU A 83 -0.45 -15.32 18.31
C LEU A 83 -0.01 -16.70 17.86
N ARG A 84 0.01 -17.64 18.80
CA ARG A 84 0.34 -19.03 18.55
C ARG A 84 -0.92 -19.81 18.21
N GLU A 85 -0.81 -20.77 17.30
CA GLU A 85 -1.93 -21.64 16.90
C GLU A 85 -2.57 -22.35 18.11
N ALA A 86 -1.76 -22.82 19.07
CA ALA A 86 -2.23 -23.46 20.30
C ALA A 86 -3.04 -22.55 21.25
N ASP A 87 -3.02 -21.23 21.05
CA ASP A 87 -3.77 -20.25 21.84
C ASP A 87 -5.00 -19.70 21.08
N VAL A 88 -5.20 -20.12 19.81
CA VAL A 88 -6.41 -19.83 19.03
C VAL A 88 -7.50 -20.82 19.40
N VAL A 89 -8.47 -20.37 20.21
CA VAL A 89 -9.64 -21.18 20.58
C VAL A 89 -10.79 -21.02 19.58
N TYR A 90 -10.87 -19.87 18.91
CA TYR A 90 -11.87 -19.59 17.88
C TYR A 90 -11.28 -18.70 16.80
N SER A 91 -11.59 -19.01 15.54
CA SER A 91 -11.26 -18.19 14.38
C SER A 91 -12.41 -18.20 13.39
N LYS A 92 -12.79 -17.04 12.85
CA LYS A 92 -13.82 -16.91 11.81
C LYS A 92 -13.46 -15.82 10.82
N ARG A 93 -13.39 -16.16 9.53
CA ARG A 93 -13.02 -15.22 8.47
C ARG A 93 -14.25 -14.50 7.94
N VAL A 94 -14.14 -13.18 7.78
CA VAL A 94 -15.22 -12.29 7.36
C VAL A 94 -14.71 -11.37 6.26
N TRP A 95 -15.55 -11.17 5.23
CA TRP A 95 -15.33 -10.16 4.21
C TRP A 95 -16.39 -9.08 4.33
N ARG A 96 -15.93 -7.83 4.38
CA ARG A 96 -16.79 -6.65 4.55
C ARG A 96 -16.62 -5.68 3.39
N GLU A 97 -17.70 -5.03 2.99
CA GLU A 97 -17.66 -3.88 2.07
C GLU A 97 -17.86 -2.57 2.84
N LEU A 98 -16.96 -1.62 2.56
CA LEU A 98 -17.02 -0.24 3.02
C LEU A 98 -17.40 0.61 1.81
N ASP A 99 -18.60 1.17 1.81
CA ASP A 99 -19.08 2.05 0.74
C ASP A 99 -18.68 3.49 1.06
N LEU A 100 -18.00 4.18 0.14
CA LEU A 100 -17.50 5.55 0.37
C LEU A 100 -18.62 6.60 0.41
N ARG A 101 -19.82 6.24 -0.05
CA ARG A 101 -20.99 7.11 0.00
C ARG A 101 -21.56 7.24 1.42
N GLU A 102 -21.27 6.26 2.29
CA GLU A 102 -21.65 6.30 3.70
C GLU A 102 -20.95 7.45 4.43
N LYS A 103 -21.72 8.23 5.20
CA LYS A 103 -21.21 9.42 5.92
C LYS A 103 -19.97 9.13 6.77
N MET A 104 -19.92 7.95 7.39
CA MET A 104 -18.77 7.53 8.20
C MET A 104 -17.50 7.30 7.37
N ASN A 105 -17.64 6.87 6.10
CA ASN A 105 -16.53 6.43 5.24
C ASN A 105 -16.01 7.51 4.29
N GLN A 106 -16.65 8.69 4.22
CA GLN A 106 -16.32 9.75 3.26
C GLN A 106 -14.85 10.21 3.30
N TYR A 107 -14.17 10.06 4.44
CA TYR A 107 -12.74 10.36 4.57
C TYR A 107 -11.86 9.49 3.65
N LEU A 108 -12.29 8.27 3.29
CA LEU A 108 -11.57 7.37 2.37
C LEU A 108 -11.49 7.89 0.93
N GLY A 109 -12.43 8.74 0.53
CA GLY A 109 -12.55 9.33 -0.81
C GLY A 109 -12.32 10.83 -0.85
N SER A 110 -11.81 11.41 0.23
CA SER A 110 -11.57 12.85 0.31
C SER A 110 -10.59 13.29 -0.79
N PRO A 111 -10.92 14.27 -1.65
CA PRO A 111 -10.01 14.73 -2.71
C PRO A 111 -8.66 15.29 -2.19
N LYS A 112 -8.56 15.65 -0.90
CA LYS A 112 -7.29 16.03 -0.26
C LYS A 112 -6.36 14.82 -0.02
N ALA A 113 -6.93 13.63 0.20
CA ALA A 113 -6.21 12.39 0.53
C ALA A 113 -7.15 11.19 0.30
N ARG A 114 -7.23 10.67 -0.93
CA ARG A 114 -7.99 9.45 -1.21
C ARG A 114 -7.16 8.23 -0.83
N LEU A 115 -7.79 7.21 -0.25
CA LEU A 115 -7.10 5.96 0.09
C LEU A 115 -6.55 5.25 -1.17
N ILE A 116 -7.27 5.29 -2.29
CA ILE A 116 -6.80 4.66 -3.53
C ILE A 116 -5.53 5.32 -4.07
N ASP A 117 -5.44 6.66 -3.97
CA ASP A 117 -4.27 7.41 -4.43
C ASP A 117 -3.04 7.05 -3.56
N VAL A 118 -3.22 6.92 -2.23
CA VAL A 118 -2.18 6.46 -1.30
C VAL A 118 -1.72 5.02 -1.60
N LEU A 119 -2.66 4.10 -1.84
CA LEU A 119 -2.33 2.71 -2.15
C LEU A 119 -1.60 2.59 -3.50
N MET A 120 -2.02 3.34 -4.52
CA MET A 120 -1.39 3.34 -5.83
C MET A 120 -0.02 4.03 -5.85
N GLU A 121 0.16 5.13 -5.11
CA GLU A 121 1.46 5.78 -4.92
C GLU A 121 2.49 4.79 -4.36
N ALA A 122 2.11 4.00 -3.35
CA ALA A 122 2.98 3.01 -2.73
C ALA A 122 3.20 1.75 -3.58
N VAL A 123 2.24 1.34 -4.41
CA VAL A 123 2.43 0.28 -5.41
C VAL A 123 3.36 0.74 -6.54
N ASP A 124 3.19 1.97 -7.05
CA ASP A 124 4.07 2.55 -8.08
C ASP A 124 5.51 2.79 -7.53
N ALA A 125 5.65 3.09 -6.23
CA ALA A 125 6.94 3.16 -5.53
C ALA A 125 7.58 1.79 -5.24
N GLY A 126 6.83 0.69 -5.36
CA GLY A 126 7.28 -0.66 -5.02
C GLY A 126 7.33 -0.95 -3.52
N GLU A 127 6.72 -0.12 -2.68
CA GLU A 127 6.57 -0.34 -1.23
C GLU A 127 5.49 -1.38 -0.91
N LEU A 128 4.48 -1.52 -1.79
CA LEU A 128 3.37 -2.48 -1.64
C LEU A 128 3.22 -3.37 -2.86
N THR A 129 2.92 -4.65 -2.62
CA THR A 129 2.57 -5.60 -3.67
C THR A 129 1.05 -5.67 -3.86
N ALA A 130 0.59 -5.42 -5.08
CA ALA A 130 -0.78 -5.69 -5.49
C ALA A 130 -0.90 -7.13 -6.01
N TYR A 131 -2.00 -7.81 -5.72
CA TYR A 131 -2.24 -9.21 -6.08
C TYR A 131 -3.49 -9.38 -6.95
N ASP A 132 -3.47 -10.37 -7.84
CA ASP A 132 -4.57 -10.67 -8.77
C ASP A 132 -5.84 -11.10 -8.01
N PRO A 133 -7.00 -10.44 -8.25
CA PRO A 133 -8.29 -10.82 -7.69
C PRO A 133 -8.98 -11.99 -8.40
N ASN A 134 -8.40 -12.52 -9.48
CA ASN A 134 -9.02 -13.59 -10.26
C ASN A 134 -8.78 -14.96 -9.62
N PRO A 135 -9.79 -15.86 -9.62
CA PRO A 135 -9.60 -17.25 -9.26
C PRO A 135 -8.45 -17.92 -10.04
N SER A 136 -7.59 -18.63 -9.32
CA SER A 136 -6.53 -19.47 -9.86
C SER A 136 -6.63 -20.88 -9.28
N LYS A 137 -5.81 -21.81 -9.78
CA LYS A 137 -5.81 -23.20 -9.30
C LYS A 137 -5.54 -23.31 -7.80
N ASP A 138 -4.65 -22.47 -7.29
CA ASP A 138 -4.18 -22.48 -5.90
C ASP A 138 -4.94 -21.45 -5.02
N ASP A 139 -5.80 -20.63 -5.63
CA ASP A 139 -6.65 -19.63 -4.97
C ASP A 139 -8.03 -19.56 -5.67
N PRO A 140 -8.99 -20.44 -5.31
CA PRO A 140 -10.30 -20.50 -5.96
C PRO A 140 -11.15 -19.23 -5.79
N ASN A 141 -10.81 -18.34 -4.85
CA ASN A 141 -11.54 -17.11 -4.60
C ASN A 141 -10.90 -15.87 -5.24
N GLY A 142 -9.62 -15.95 -5.60
CA GLY A 142 -8.82 -14.78 -5.96
C GLY A 142 -8.65 -13.82 -4.79
N ASP A 143 -8.50 -14.34 -3.55
CA ASP A 143 -8.26 -13.51 -2.35
C ASP A 143 -7.16 -14.03 -1.41
N GLY A 144 -6.45 -15.07 -1.83
CA GLY A 144 -5.33 -15.72 -1.14
C GLY A 144 -3.95 -15.12 -1.43
N PHE A 145 -3.86 -14.00 -2.15
CA PHE A 145 -2.61 -13.31 -2.50
C PHE A 145 -1.62 -14.18 -3.31
N ALA A 146 -2.13 -15.09 -4.15
CA ALA A 146 -1.30 -16.08 -4.85
C ALA A 146 -0.44 -15.50 -5.99
N VAL A 147 -0.98 -14.54 -6.76
CA VAL A 147 -0.33 -14.01 -7.99
C VAL A 147 -0.04 -12.52 -7.83
N PRO A 148 1.23 -12.09 -7.71
CA PRO A 148 1.57 -10.67 -7.66
C PRO A 148 1.41 -10.01 -9.04
N LEU A 149 0.91 -8.77 -9.04
CA LEU A 149 0.77 -7.90 -10.21
C LEU A 149 1.93 -6.91 -10.26
N THR A 150 2.36 -6.55 -11.47
CA THR A 150 3.24 -5.38 -11.66
C THR A 150 2.43 -4.08 -11.52
N PRO A 151 3.04 -2.95 -11.10
CA PRO A 151 2.31 -1.68 -10.90
C PRO A 151 1.52 -1.24 -12.15
N GLY A 152 2.13 -1.35 -13.33
CA GLY A 152 1.45 -1.10 -14.61
C GLY A 152 0.23 -2.00 -14.87
N LYS A 153 0.23 -3.27 -14.41
CA LYS A 153 -0.94 -4.16 -14.50
C LYS A 153 -2.02 -3.78 -13.47
N ALA A 154 -1.63 -3.41 -12.24
CA ALA A 154 -2.57 -2.96 -11.21
C ALA A 154 -3.30 -1.68 -11.66
N LYS A 155 -2.55 -0.71 -12.20
CA LYS A 155 -3.09 0.53 -12.78
C LYS A 155 -3.97 0.28 -14.01
N ALA A 156 -3.57 -0.63 -14.90
CA ALA A 156 -4.37 -1.01 -16.07
C ALA A 156 -5.69 -1.73 -15.71
N ARG A 157 -5.82 -2.30 -14.50
CA ARG A 157 -7.10 -2.83 -14.00
C ARG A 157 -7.99 -1.75 -13.38
N LEU A 158 -7.42 -0.69 -12.81
CA LEU A 158 -8.18 0.47 -12.32
C LEU A 158 -8.65 1.41 -13.44
N ALA A 159 -8.04 1.32 -14.62
CA ALA A 159 -8.50 2.02 -15.81
C ALA A 159 -9.89 1.51 -16.23
N ASP A 160 -10.90 2.39 -16.24
CA ASP A 160 -12.23 2.06 -16.79
C ASP A 160 -12.03 1.72 -18.27
N SER A 161 -12.17 0.43 -18.60
CA SER A 161 -11.85 -0.09 -19.92
C SER A 161 -13.01 0.17 -20.86
N ALA A 162 -13.01 1.38 -21.43
CA ALA A 162 -13.99 1.77 -22.43
C ALA A 162 -13.88 0.84 -23.65
N VAL A 163 -15.02 0.29 -24.06
CA VAL A 163 -15.15 -0.40 -25.34
C VAL A 163 -15.14 0.67 -26.42
N VAL A 164 -14.00 0.85 -27.08
CA VAL A 164 -13.86 1.76 -28.21
C VAL A 164 -14.10 0.96 -29.48
N ASP A 165 -15.14 1.35 -30.21
CA ASP A 165 -15.45 0.80 -31.51
C ASP A 165 -14.40 1.28 -32.52
N GLN A 166 -13.78 0.32 -33.20
CA GLN A 166 -12.80 0.57 -34.25
C GLN A 166 -13.54 0.65 -35.58
N PHE A 167 -13.44 1.80 -36.24
CA PHE A 167 -14.02 2.06 -37.55
C PHE A 167 -12.93 2.06 -38.63
N ASP A 168 -13.26 1.60 -39.84
CA ASP A 168 -12.38 1.75 -41.01
C ASP A 168 -12.39 3.20 -41.53
N ALA A 169 -11.56 3.49 -42.53
CA ALA A 169 -11.51 4.79 -43.19
C ALA A 169 -12.78 5.10 -44.02
N GLN A 170 -13.77 4.19 -44.01
CA GLN A 170 -15.04 4.24 -44.71
C GLN A 170 -16.24 4.29 -43.74
N GLY A 171 -16.01 4.34 -42.43
CA GLY A 171 -17.03 4.46 -41.38
C GLY A 171 -17.65 3.15 -40.88
N ASN A 172 -17.19 1.98 -41.32
CA ASN A 172 -17.73 0.68 -40.89
C ASN A 172 -17.02 0.17 -39.64
N LYS A 173 -17.78 -0.41 -38.70
CA LYS A 173 -17.25 -0.97 -37.46
C LYS A 173 -16.52 -2.31 -37.71
N ILE A 174 -15.19 -2.27 -37.73
CA ILE A 174 -14.32 -3.45 -37.94
C ILE A 174 -14.26 -4.35 -36.71
N GLY A 175 -14.48 -3.76 -35.53
CA GLY A 175 -14.45 -4.49 -34.26
C GLY A 175 -14.60 -3.54 -33.07
N SER A 176 -14.53 -4.11 -31.87
CA SER A 176 -14.55 -3.35 -30.62
C SER A 176 -13.33 -3.72 -29.81
N LYS A 177 -12.47 -2.75 -29.49
CA LYS A 177 -11.27 -2.97 -28.68
C LYS A 177 -11.50 -2.35 -27.30
N LEU A 178 -11.20 -3.13 -26.26
CA LEU A 178 -11.04 -2.60 -24.91
C LEU A 178 -9.79 -1.71 -24.89
N GLN A 179 -10.00 -0.40 -24.92
CA GLN A 179 -8.96 0.59 -24.68
C GLN A 179 -8.95 0.86 -23.18
N ALA A 180 -7.83 0.60 -22.50
CA ALA A 180 -7.67 1.06 -21.12
C ALA A 180 -7.72 2.59 -21.13
N GLY A 181 -8.70 3.17 -20.44
CA GLY A 181 -8.76 4.61 -20.21
C GLY A 181 -7.69 5.08 -19.23
N ASP A 182 -7.67 6.38 -18.95
CA ASP A 182 -6.85 6.89 -17.85
C ASP A 182 -7.39 6.42 -16.49
N PHE A 183 -6.50 6.27 -15.52
CA PHE A 183 -6.89 5.95 -14.15
C PHE A 183 -7.72 7.09 -13.55
N ASN A 184 -8.98 6.82 -13.23
CA ASN A 184 -9.84 7.74 -12.50
C ASN A 184 -10.03 7.26 -11.04
N PRO A 185 -9.45 7.95 -10.04
CA PRO A 185 -9.63 7.62 -8.62
C PRO A 185 -11.10 7.59 -8.17
N ASP A 186 -11.96 8.42 -8.74
CA ASP A 186 -13.38 8.54 -8.36
C ASP A 186 -14.23 7.35 -8.86
N SER A 187 -13.65 6.44 -9.65
CA SER A 187 -14.30 5.17 -10.00
C SER A 187 -14.35 4.16 -8.84
N VAL A 188 -13.50 4.33 -7.82
CA VAL A 188 -13.42 3.44 -6.64
C VAL A 188 -14.41 3.91 -5.57
N ILE A 189 -15.62 3.38 -5.63
CA ILE A 189 -16.75 3.77 -4.77
C ILE A 189 -16.88 2.85 -3.54
N ARG A 190 -16.18 1.70 -3.51
CA ARG A 190 -16.13 0.81 -2.34
C ARG A 190 -14.75 0.21 -2.14
N PHE A 191 -14.47 -0.18 -0.89
CA PHE A 191 -13.37 -1.10 -0.56
C PHE A 191 -13.95 -2.40 0.02
N ARG A 192 -13.33 -3.55 -0.28
CA ARG A 192 -13.56 -4.80 0.42
C ARG A 192 -12.41 -5.09 1.37
N ILE A 193 -12.72 -5.45 2.60
CA ILE A 193 -11.76 -5.84 3.63
C ILE A 193 -11.94 -7.32 3.93
N LYS A 194 -10.84 -8.06 4.02
CA LYS A 194 -10.76 -9.47 4.45
C LYS A 194 -10.13 -9.49 5.84
N GLU A 195 -10.87 -9.98 6.84
CA GLU A 195 -10.46 -9.98 8.25
C GLU A 195 -10.72 -11.34 8.91
N ASP A 196 -9.84 -11.73 9.84
CA ASP A 196 -10.03 -12.88 10.73
C ASP A 196 -10.43 -12.40 12.12
N TRP A 197 -11.60 -12.81 12.59
CA TRP A 197 -12.01 -12.64 13.98
C TRP A 197 -11.42 -13.78 14.80
N VAL A 198 -10.49 -13.47 15.70
CA VAL A 198 -9.75 -14.48 16.45
C VAL A 198 -9.85 -14.24 17.94
N PHE A 199 -10.13 -15.31 18.69
CA PHE A 199 -10.06 -15.30 20.15
C PHE A 199 -8.73 -15.90 20.62
N ASP A 200 -7.93 -15.04 21.22
CA ASP A 200 -6.65 -15.37 21.84
C ASP A 200 -6.90 -15.78 23.30
N ARG A 201 -6.70 -17.05 23.62
CA ARG A 201 -6.87 -17.60 24.98
C ARG A 201 -5.86 -17.02 25.97
N GLN A 202 -4.63 -16.75 25.55
CA GLN A 202 -3.58 -16.22 26.42
C GLN A 202 -3.89 -14.77 26.84
N ARG A 203 -4.42 -13.97 25.91
CA ARG A 203 -4.83 -12.58 26.19
C ARG A 203 -6.28 -12.45 26.67
N SER A 204 -7.11 -13.49 26.51
CA SER A 204 -8.56 -13.46 26.70
C SER A 204 -9.24 -12.30 25.95
N ILE A 205 -8.81 -12.06 24.71
CA ILE A 205 -9.29 -10.98 23.84
C ILE A 205 -9.81 -11.58 22.53
N PHE A 206 -11.01 -11.15 22.13
CA PHE A 206 -11.55 -11.37 20.79
C PHE A 206 -11.25 -10.13 19.94
N GLU A 207 -10.37 -10.26 18.95
CA GLU A 207 -9.97 -9.12 18.11
C GLU A 207 -10.07 -9.46 16.60
N PRO A 208 -10.62 -8.56 15.77
CA PRO A 208 -10.57 -8.70 14.33
C PRO A 208 -9.21 -8.24 13.79
N ARG A 209 -8.51 -9.13 13.09
CA ARG A 209 -7.23 -8.88 12.44
C ARG A 209 -7.45 -8.73 10.94
N ILE A 210 -7.13 -7.55 10.40
CA ILE A 210 -7.29 -7.28 8.97
C ILE A 210 -6.13 -7.93 8.20
N ILE A 211 -6.46 -8.75 7.20
CA ILE A 211 -5.52 -9.50 6.37
C ILE A 211 -5.29 -8.78 5.04
N GLY A 212 -6.35 -8.24 4.44
CA GLY A 212 -6.29 -7.66 3.11
C GLY A 212 -7.33 -6.59 2.87
N ILE A 213 -6.98 -5.68 1.97
CA ILE A 213 -7.86 -4.64 1.44
C ILE A 213 -7.84 -4.67 -0.09
N ALA A 214 -9.00 -4.48 -0.70
CA ALA A 214 -9.17 -4.43 -2.14
C ALA A 214 -10.06 -3.24 -2.53
N PRO A 215 -9.63 -2.33 -3.42
CA PRO A 215 -10.57 -1.43 -4.08
C PRO A 215 -11.56 -2.23 -4.92
N LEU A 216 -12.82 -1.81 -4.92
CA LEU A 216 -13.87 -2.35 -5.76
C LEU A 216 -14.28 -1.33 -6.82
N MET A 217 -14.44 -1.79 -8.06
CA MET A 217 -15.01 -0.99 -9.15
C MET A 217 -16.19 -1.74 -9.80
N LYS A 218 -17.02 -1.01 -10.53
CA LYS A 218 -17.95 -1.60 -11.50
C LYS A 218 -17.28 -1.66 -12.86
N ILE A 219 -17.20 -2.84 -13.47
CA ILE A 219 -16.75 -2.98 -14.86
C ILE A 219 -17.94 -2.64 -15.76
N LYS A 220 -17.85 -1.57 -16.55
CA LYS A 220 -18.90 -1.15 -17.49
C LYS A 220 -18.79 -1.89 -18.83
N ALA A 221 -19.03 -3.20 -18.81
CA ALA A 221 -19.13 -3.97 -20.04
C ALA A 221 -20.45 -3.66 -20.77
N ALA A 222 -20.35 -3.04 -21.96
CA ALA A 222 -21.45 -2.90 -22.93
C ALA A 222 -22.79 -2.33 -22.37
N GLY A 223 -22.72 -1.38 -21.42
CA GLY A 223 -23.90 -0.74 -20.84
C GLY A 223 -24.66 -1.57 -19.80
N ILE A 224 -24.16 -2.77 -19.45
CA ILE A 224 -24.72 -3.60 -18.38
C ILE A 224 -24.03 -3.26 -17.06
N ASP A 225 -24.85 -2.87 -16.09
CA ASP A 225 -24.41 -2.44 -14.77
C ASP A 225 -24.01 -3.66 -13.92
N THR A 226 -22.72 -4.00 -13.93
CA THR A 226 -22.18 -5.20 -13.26
C THR A 226 -22.03 -5.01 -11.75
N ASP A 227 -22.07 -6.11 -10.98
CA ASP A 227 -21.69 -6.16 -9.57
C ASP A 227 -20.30 -5.51 -9.31
N PHE A 228 -20.10 -4.99 -8.09
CA PHE A 228 -18.80 -4.50 -7.65
C PHE A 228 -17.78 -5.64 -7.52
N GLN A 229 -16.69 -5.56 -8.29
CA GLN A 229 -15.61 -6.56 -8.30
C GLN A 229 -14.29 -5.98 -7.78
N PRO A 230 -13.47 -6.78 -7.07
CA PRO A 230 -12.16 -6.35 -6.59
C PRO A 230 -11.19 -6.20 -7.76
N VAL A 231 -10.42 -5.12 -7.75
CA VAL A 231 -9.47 -4.77 -8.82
C VAL A 231 -8.10 -5.41 -8.59
N PHE A 232 -7.69 -5.42 -7.33
CA PHE A 232 -6.55 -6.16 -6.79
C PHE A 232 -6.70 -6.28 -5.27
N TRP A 233 -5.95 -7.20 -4.67
CA TRP A 233 -5.77 -7.26 -3.22
C TRP A 233 -4.41 -6.67 -2.83
N ILE A 234 -4.35 -5.98 -1.70
CA ILE A 234 -3.11 -5.60 -1.01
C ILE A 234 -3.11 -6.31 0.34
N TYR A 235 -1.95 -6.89 0.70
CA TYR A 235 -1.76 -7.50 2.00
C TYR A 235 -1.70 -6.41 3.07
N PHE A 236 -2.69 -6.39 3.97
CA PHE A 236 -2.91 -5.26 4.87
C PHE A 236 -1.76 -5.07 5.88
N PRO A 237 -1.16 -6.10 6.49
CA PRO A 237 -0.03 -5.93 7.41
C PRO A 237 1.19 -5.20 6.81
N GLU A 238 1.45 -5.32 5.50
CA GLU A 238 2.45 -4.51 4.79
C GLU A 238 1.95 -3.08 4.60
N ALA A 239 0.70 -2.91 4.14
CA ALA A 239 0.07 -1.61 3.94
C ALA A 239 0.09 -0.72 5.20
N ARG A 240 0.04 -1.30 6.40
CA ARG A 240 0.06 -0.56 7.67
C ARG A 240 1.20 0.46 7.76
N GLN A 241 2.40 0.14 7.27
CA GLN A 241 3.56 1.05 7.34
C GLN A 241 3.32 2.33 6.52
N VAL A 242 2.81 2.17 5.31
CA VAL A 242 2.40 3.28 4.43
C VAL A 242 1.23 4.05 5.04
N LEU A 243 0.19 3.34 5.48
CA LEU A 243 -1.06 3.92 6.00
C LEU A 243 -0.88 4.67 7.33
N ALA A 244 0.12 4.31 8.15
CA ALA A 244 0.47 5.04 9.36
C ALA A 244 1.08 6.43 9.06
N SER A 245 1.80 6.57 7.94
CA SER A 245 2.46 7.82 7.54
C SER A 245 1.52 8.86 6.89
N LYS A 246 0.30 8.46 6.52
CA LYS A 246 -0.65 9.25 5.72
C LYS A 246 -1.89 9.60 6.56
N GLU A 247 -2.26 10.87 6.59
CA GLU A 247 -3.37 11.39 7.42
C GLU A 247 -4.75 11.12 6.78
N ALA A 248 -5.69 10.65 7.60
CA ALA A 248 -7.09 10.49 7.21
C ALA A 248 -7.86 11.81 7.44
N VAL A 249 -8.18 12.51 6.35
CA VAL A 249 -8.83 13.83 6.40
C VAL A 249 -10.30 13.71 6.83
N SER A 250 -10.61 14.20 8.03
CA SER A 250 -11.98 14.29 8.54
C SER A 250 -12.71 15.54 8.03
N ARG A 251 -14.00 15.39 7.68
CA ARG A 251 -14.86 16.49 7.21
C ARG A 251 -15.01 17.64 8.21
N ASN A 252 -15.00 17.33 9.51
CA ASN A 252 -15.40 18.28 10.56
C ASN A 252 -14.21 18.93 11.27
N ASN A 253 -13.01 18.36 11.16
CA ASN A 253 -11.83 18.85 11.86
C ASN A 253 -10.55 18.40 11.15
N ASP A 254 -9.84 19.34 10.52
CA ASP A 254 -8.51 19.11 9.94
C ASP A 254 -7.44 18.86 11.03
N ALA A 255 -7.72 19.02 12.33
CA ALA A 255 -6.78 18.74 13.44
C ALA A 255 -7.00 17.35 14.11
N THR A 256 -7.68 16.42 13.46
CA THR A 256 -7.94 15.07 14.01
C THR A 256 -6.67 14.27 14.31
N GLY A 257 -5.62 14.41 13.50
CA GLY A 257 -4.31 13.80 13.76
C GLY A 257 -4.29 12.27 13.61
N LEU A 258 -5.31 11.68 12.99
CA LEU A 258 -5.43 10.22 12.79
C LEU A 258 -4.81 9.81 11.45
N SER A 259 -4.01 8.74 11.47
CA SER A 259 -3.54 8.09 10.25
C SER A 259 -4.61 7.17 9.64
N PHE A 260 -4.41 6.70 8.41
CA PHE A 260 -5.27 5.64 7.87
C PHE A 260 -5.11 4.32 8.65
N ASP A 261 -3.93 4.00 9.19
CA ASP A 261 -3.74 2.83 10.07
C ASP A 261 -4.59 2.95 11.34
N ASP A 262 -4.53 4.09 12.03
CA ASP A 262 -5.34 4.37 13.23
C ASP A 262 -6.82 4.11 12.98
N VAL A 263 -7.34 4.57 11.84
CA VAL A 263 -8.75 4.48 11.49
C VAL A 263 -9.19 3.04 11.26
N PHE A 264 -8.37 2.23 10.59
CA PHE A 264 -8.67 0.80 10.41
C PHE A 264 -8.51 0.01 11.72
N MET A 265 -7.46 0.28 12.49
CA MET A 265 -7.18 -0.38 13.78
C MET A 265 -8.24 -0.06 14.84
N LYS A 266 -8.74 1.18 14.89
CA LYS A 266 -9.85 1.62 15.75
C LYS A 266 -11.24 1.32 15.16
N ARG A 267 -11.29 0.69 13.96
CA ARG A 267 -12.51 0.34 13.22
C ARG A 267 -13.48 1.52 13.02
N LEU A 268 -12.96 2.70 12.73
CA LEU A 268 -13.73 3.94 12.54
C LEU A 268 -14.35 4.00 11.13
N PHE A 269 -15.08 2.95 10.73
CA PHE A 269 -15.71 2.80 9.42
C PHE A 269 -17.08 2.10 9.52
N ALA A 270 -18.00 2.46 8.63
CA ALA A 270 -19.25 1.72 8.41
C ALA A 270 -19.02 0.59 7.39
N SER A 271 -19.61 -0.58 7.62
CA SER A 271 -19.40 -1.74 6.74
C SER A 271 -20.56 -2.72 6.74
N VAL A 272 -20.75 -3.41 5.61
CA VAL A 272 -21.70 -4.51 5.41
C VAL A 272 -20.92 -5.80 5.22
N ILE A 273 -21.33 -6.90 5.87
CA ILE A 273 -20.70 -8.21 5.67
C ILE A 273 -21.23 -8.80 4.36
N VAL A 274 -20.35 -9.34 3.51
CA VAL A 274 -20.71 -9.90 2.19
C VAL A 274 -20.33 -11.37 2.01
N LYS A 275 -19.34 -11.86 2.76
CA LYS A 275 -18.96 -13.28 2.85
C LYS A 275 -18.52 -13.57 4.28
N VAL A 276 -18.75 -14.80 4.71
CA VAL A 276 -18.28 -15.36 5.97
C VAL A 276 -17.78 -16.77 5.71
N SER A 277 -16.71 -17.21 6.38
CA SER A 277 -16.23 -18.59 6.25
C SER A 277 -17.34 -19.57 6.66
N ASN A 278 -17.75 -20.41 5.71
CA ASN A 278 -18.78 -21.43 5.88
C ASN A 278 -18.40 -22.68 5.08
N GLN A 279 -19.07 -23.81 5.34
CA GLN A 279 -18.71 -25.13 4.80
C GLN A 279 -18.75 -25.22 3.27
N LYS A 280 -19.59 -24.40 2.61
CA LYS A 280 -19.78 -24.42 1.16
C LYS A 280 -19.04 -23.29 0.43
N ASP A 281 -18.37 -22.42 1.20
CA ASP A 281 -17.72 -21.19 0.75
C ASP A 281 -18.64 -20.17 0.03
N GLU A 282 -19.97 -20.27 0.22
CA GLU A 282 -21.00 -19.41 -0.38
C GLU A 282 -20.89 -17.96 0.13
N ARG A 283 -21.12 -16.97 -0.74
CA ARG A 283 -21.27 -15.55 -0.36
C ARG A 283 -22.72 -15.28 0.04
N ILE A 284 -22.97 -14.23 0.82
CA ILE A 284 -24.33 -13.87 1.26
C ILE A 284 -25.24 -13.60 0.05
N LYS A 285 -24.69 -13.08 -1.04
CA LYS A 285 -25.43 -12.83 -2.28
C LYS A 285 -25.83 -14.08 -3.07
N ASP A 286 -25.26 -15.23 -2.76
CA ASP A 286 -25.48 -16.48 -3.49
C ASP A 286 -26.72 -17.22 -2.96
N TYR A 287 -27.09 -17.00 -1.68
CA TYR A 287 -28.26 -17.61 -1.04
C TYR A 287 -29.32 -16.61 -0.54
N ALA A 288 -29.01 -15.32 -0.37
CA ALA A 288 -29.97 -14.28 0.00
C ALA A 288 -30.11 -13.22 -1.10
N GLN A 289 -31.30 -12.65 -1.27
CA GLN A 289 -31.59 -11.63 -2.29
C GLN A 289 -32.27 -10.38 -1.72
N GLY A 290 -32.29 -9.30 -2.51
CA GLY A 290 -32.89 -8.02 -2.10
C GLY A 290 -32.41 -7.55 -0.72
N ILE A 291 -33.39 -7.27 0.16
CA ILE A 291 -33.19 -6.78 1.53
C ILE A 291 -32.61 -7.87 2.45
N ASP A 292 -32.87 -9.15 2.17
CA ASP A 292 -32.42 -10.27 3.02
C ASP A 292 -30.89 -10.36 3.11
N LYS A 293 -30.18 -9.87 2.08
CA LYS A 293 -28.71 -9.71 2.11
C LYS A 293 -28.24 -8.80 3.26
N LEU A 294 -28.99 -7.75 3.56
CA LEU A 294 -28.70 -6.83 4.67
C LEU A 294 -29.07 -7.46 6.01
N TYR A 295 -30.21 -8.17 6.09
CA TYR A 295 -30.60 -8.89 7.31
C TYR A 295 -29.61 -10.02 7.66
N GLU A 296 -29.15 -10.80 6.68
CA GLU A 296 -28.11 -11.82 6.91
C GLU A 296 -26.76 -11.19 7.30
N SER A 297 -26.37 -10.04 6.71
CA SER A 297 -25.20 -9.28 7.16
C SER A 297 -25.30 -8.88 8.64
N GLU A 298 -26.41 -8.27 9.04
CA GLU A 298 -26.62 -7.84 10.43
C GLU A 298 -26.76 -9.03 11.40
N LYS A 299 -27.36 -10.14 10.97
CA LYS A 299 -27.43 -11.40 11.72
C LYS A 299 -26.05 -12.04 11.93
N VAL A 300 -25.17 -12.05 10.92
CA VAL A 300 -23.77 -12.53 11.07
C VAL A 300 -22.99 -11.60 12.00
N LYS A 301 -23.14 -10.29 11.85
CA LYS A 301 -22.53 -9.28 12.74
C LYS A 301 -23.01 -9.43 14.18
N LYS A 302 -24.31 -9.64 14.40
CA LYS A 302 -24.88 -9.93 15.72
C LYS A 302 -24.33 -11.24 16.28
N SER A 303 -24.27 -12.31 15.48
CA SER A 303 -23.72 -13.61 15.90
C SER A 303 -22.26 -13.53 16.36
N LEU A 304 -21.43 -12.63 15.79
CA LEU A 304 -20.06 -12.40 16.28
C LEU A 304 -20.06 -11.69 17.64
N MET A 305 -20.95 -10.70 17.83
CA MET A 305 -21.06 -9.97 19.09
C MET A 305 -21.72 -10.79 20.21
N ASP A 306 -22.75 -11.58 19.90
CA ASP A 306 -23.38 -12.51 20.84
C ASP A 306 -22.37 -13.58 21.30
N TRP A 307 -21.46 -14.02 20.42
CA TRP A 307 -20.36 -14.92 20.76
C TRP A 307 -19.33 -14.26 21.69
N GLU A 308 -18.94 -13.01 21.41
CA GLU A 308 -18.07 -12.21 22.28
C GLU A 308 -18.68 -12.01 23.67
N LEU A 309 -19.95 -11.62 23.74
CA LEU A 309 -20.68 -11.41 24.99
C LEU A 309 -20.81 -12.71 25.81
N GLY A 310 -21.00 -13.85 25.14
CA GLY A 310 -21.08 -15.17 25.78
C GLY A 310 -19.81 -15.59 26.53
N LEU A 311 -18.63 -15.06 26.14
CA LEU A 311 -17.37 -15.30 26.86
C LEU A 311 -17.34 -14.68 28.28
N TRP A 312 -18.19 -13.69 28.55
CA TRP A 312 -18.20 -12.91 29.79
C TRP A 312 -19.38 -13.24 30.73
N GLN A 313 -20.22 -14.23 30.39
CA GLN A 313 -21.43 -14.58 31.16
C GLN A 313 -21.20 -15.68 32.21
N HIS A 314 -19.94 -16.00 32.54
CA HIS A 314 -19.53 -17.11 33.41
C HIS A 314 -18.45 -16.70 34.41
#